data_AF-A0A7C7BSB6-F1
#
_entry.id   AF-A0A7C7BSB6-F1
#
_cell.length_a   1.000
_cell.length_b   1.000
_cell.length_c   1.000
_cell.angle_alpha   90.00
_cell.angle_beta   90.00
_cell.angle_gamma   90.00
#
_symmetry.space_group_name_H-M   'P 1'
#
loop_
_entity.id
_entity.type
_entity.pdbx_description
1 polymer ?
#
loop_
_entity_poly.entity_id
_entity_poly.type
_entity_poly.pdbx_seq_one_letter_code
_entity_poly.pdbx_strand_id
1 'polypeptide(L)'
;TEAVERLANEAGLDMPSETQENGKRSEYIQKHYEVLERASLYYEGQLHSPEGKKALQYLLDRGINYDAIKKFRLGLAQEQRGGLKGELMRAGVDEQLMVEVGLLIAPEDKQKSPFERFRSRVIFPISDRKGRVIAFGGRILGAGEPKYLNSPETPLFQKGRNLYGLSQALGPAREKEEFIVTEGYTDVIALHQSGFDTAVAPLGTAVTEEQIQLLWRFVREPLMCFDGDSAGRRAAIRTAERALPYLKPGYSFRFTMLPEGEDPDNFIKSHGPKAMREMFVNSINLYQVLWDFETSGYKLDTPEERSWLEKRLRERATQIEDETVRRYYLTEFKERLWQKFRNVQTQLSSNKRKQGYPHNQLMEKSGIGTQVDSKNLGEAILIYTLVSHPLLFDQVGERLGTITFSDPNLDKLRQEVLMTLTSFEELGEGLDSKSLEDHLIKTGCSALVSDPLRRRVNSHASFSRPDENLEGARIGWEQQFRIFKREQLLTEVRVTKERLMRDLNREDFELLKVLKQSVAEIEETDMPLDDAVSGAKDTGTAA
;
A
#
# COMPACT_ATOMS: atom_id res chain seq x y z
N THR A 1 -13.75 19.04 -36.95
CA THR A 1 -15.09 19.42 -36.47
C THR A 1 -16.16 18.45 -36.98
N GLU A 2 -16.11 18.02 -38.24
CA GLU A 2 -17.07 17.04 -38.82
C GLU A 2 -17.20 15.68 -38.06
N ALA A 3 -16.13 15.15 -37.49
CA ALA A 3 -16.18 13.87 -36.74
C ALA A 3 -16.88 13.99 -35.37
N VAL A 4 -16.88 15.19 -34.78
CA VAL A 4 -17.55 15.47 -33.49
C VAL A 4 -19.03 15.83 -33.73
N GLU A 5 -19.31 16.52 -34.85
CA GLU A 5 -20.69 16.86 -35.28
C GLU A 5 -21.53 15.62 -35.61
N ARG A 6 -20.93 14.59 -36.21
CA ARG A 6 -21.64 13.31 -36.46
C ARG A 6 -22.02 12.59 -35.17
N LEU A 7 -21.12 12.56 -34.18
CA LEU A 7 -21.35 11.87 -32.90
C LEU A 7 -22.37 12.60 -32.00
N ALA A 8 -22.43 13.93 -32.03
CA ALA A 8 -23.40 14.71 -31.25
C ALA A 8 -24.83 14.54 -31.77
N ASN A 9 -25.01 14.49 -33.10
CA ASN A 9 -26.32 14.27 -33.72
C ASN A 9 -26.87 12.84 -33.53
N GLU A 10 -26.00 11.82 -33.45
CA GLU A 10 -26.43 10.44 -33.15
C GLU A 10 -26.83 10.25 -31.69
N ALA A 11 -26.37 11.10 -30.77
CA ALA A 11 -26.64 11.02 -29.34
C ALA A 11 -27.78 11.95 -28.85
N GLY A 12 -28.37 12.77 -29.72
CA GLY A 12 -29.45 13.71 -29.37
C GLY A 12 -29.02 14.80 -28.36
N LEU A 13 -27.73 15.14 -28.33
CA LEU A 13 -27.18 16.16 -27.42
C LEU A 13 -26.94 17.47 -28.19
N ASP A 14 -27.55 18.56 -27.73
CA ASP A 14 -27.34 19.90 -28.29
C ASP A 14 -25.86 20.32 -28.21
N MET A 15 -25.32 20.76 -29.34
CA MET A 15 -23.97 21.31 -29.43
C MET A 15 -23.86 22.62 -28.62
N PRO A 16 -22.85 22.78 -27.74
CA PRO A 16 -22.58 24.06 -27.11
C PRO A 16 -22.25 25.10 -28.19
N SER A 17 -23.05 26.17 -28.28
CA SER A 17 -22.82 27.24 -29.24
C SER A 17 -21.54 28.01 -28.90
N GLU A 18 -20.70 28.23 -29.91
CA GLU A 18 -19.54 29.13 -29.84
C GLU A 18 -20.03 30.58 -29.70
N THR A 19 -20.30 31.03 -28.48
CA THR A 19 -20.57 32.44 -28.19
C THR A 19 -19.30 33.29 -28.42
N GLN A 20 -19.45 34.56 -28.82
CA GLN A 20 -18.32 35.49 -29.00
C GLN A 20 -17.41 35.59 -27.75
N GLU A 21 -17.94 35.38 -26.56
CA GLU A 21 -17.17 35.32 -25.31
C GLU A 21 -16.24 34.10 -25.24
N ASN A 22 -16.69 32.94 -25.73
CA ASN A 22 -15.85 31.74 -25.82
C ASN A 22 -14.72 31.94 -26.84
N GLY A 23 -14.99 32.63 -27.96
CA GLY A 23 -13.97 33.01 -28.95
C GLY A 23 -12.88 33.91 -28.36
N LYS A 24 -13.27 35.03 -27.72
CA LYS A 24 -12.32 35.96 -27.09
C LYS A 24 -11.49 35.31 -25.98
N ARG A 25 -12.10 34.44 -25.17
CA ARG A 25 -11.39 33.68 -24.12
C ARG A 25 -10.39 32.70 -24.72
N SER A 26 -10.74 32.03 -25.81
CA SER A 26 -9.85 31.10 -26.52
C SER A 26 -8.62 31.83 -27.08
N GLU A 27 -8.83 32.96 -27.78
CA GLU A 27 -7.74 33.80 -28.29
C GLU A 27 -6.82 34.31 -27.18
N TYR A 28 -7.40 34.73 -26.05
CA TYR A 28 -6.65 35.19 -24.88
C TYR A 28 -5.73 34.11 -24.32
N ILE A 29 -6.26 32.90 -24.12
CA ILE A 29 -5.51 31.73 -23.67
C ILE A 29 -4.44 31.32 -24.68
N GLN A 30 -4.73 31.42 -25.97
CA GLN A 30 -3.78 31.11 -27.03
C GLN A 30 -2.57 32.05 -27.01
N LYS A 31 -2.78 33.36 -26.80
CA LYS A 31 -1.69 34.33 -26.61
C LYS A 31 -0.77 33.97 -25.44
N HIS A 32 -1.32 33.45 -24.33
CA HIS A 32 -0.50 33.01 -23.20
C HIS A 32 0.45 31.87 -23.59
N TYR A 33 -0.06 30.87 -24.32
CA TYR A 33 0.78 29.77 -24.83
C TYR A 33 1.87 30.28 -25.78
N GLU A 34 1.54 31.20 -26.70
CA GLU A 34 2.50 31.75 -27.65
C GLU A 34 3.63 32.52 -26.97
N VAL A 35 3.33 33.31 -25.94
CA VAL A 35 4.35 34.04 -25.17
C VAL A 35 5.27 33.08 -24.42
N LEU A 36 4.71 32.06 -23.77
CA LEU A 36 5.50 31.05 -23.05
C LEU A 36 6.35 30.21 -23.99
N GLU A 37 5.83 29.84 -25.16
CA GLU A 37 6.58 29.12 -26.18
C GLU A 37 7.76 29.96 -26.70
N ARG A 38 7.55 31.26 -26.99
CA ARG A 38 8.63 32.19 -27.36
C ARG A 38 9.67 32.31 -26.26
N ALA A 39 9.25 32.39 -25.00
CA ALA A 39 10.17 32.41 -23.87
C ALA A 39 10.98 31.11 -23.75
N SER A 40 10.37 29.95 -23.99
CA SER A 40 11.07 28.67 -24.01
C SER A 40 12.15 28.64 -25.08
N LEU A 41 11.81 29.01 -26.32
CA LEU A 41 12.75 29.07 -27.44
C LEU A 41 13.90 30.05 -27.16
N TYR A 42 13.60 31.21 -26.55
CA TYR A 42 14.62 32.15 -26.12
C TYR A 42 15.59 31.50 -25.13
N TYR A 43 15.09 30.88 -24.06
CA TYR A 43 15.95 30.24 -23.05
C TYR A 43 16.75 29.07 -23.62
N GLU A 44 16.17 28.24 -24.49
CA GLU A 44 16.87 27.18 -25.22
C GLU A 44 18.03 27.76 -26.05
N GLY A 45 17.76 28.85 -26.79
CA GLY A 45 18.79 29.56 -27.56
C GLY A 45 19.92 30.11 -26.67
N GLN A 46 19.59 30.67 -25.51
CA GLN A 46 20.58 31.17 -24.55
C GLN A 46 21.49 30.08 -23.99
N LEU A 47 20.99 28.85 -23.82
CA LEU A 47 21.82 27.74 -23.35
C LEU A 47 22.92 27.37 -24.38
N HIS A 48 22.62 27.54 -25.66
CA HIS A 48 23.53 27.25 -26.77
C HIS A 48 24.37 28.47 -27.21
N SER A 49 24.19 29.64 -26.58
CA SER A 49 25.01 30.83 -26.86
C SER A 49 26.44 30.70 -26.29
N PRO A 50 27.39 31.56 -26.71
CA PRO A 50 28.72 31.62 -26.11
C PRO A 50 28.70 31.81 -24.58
N GLU A 51 27.77 32.62 -24.07
CA GLU A 51 27.56 32.89 -22.64
C GLU A 51 26.95 31.67 -21.93
N GLY A 52 26.18 30.85 -22.65
CA GLY A 52 25.54 29.63 -22.15
C GLY A 52 26.48 28.46 -21.88
N LYS A 53 27.73 28.49 -22.39
CA LYS A 53 28.70 27.40 -22.26
C LYS A 53 28.89 26.92 -20.82
N LYS A 54 28.94 27.82 -19.84
CA LYS A 54 29.08 27.45 -18.41
C LYS A 54 27.87 26.69 -17.89
N ALA A 55 26.67 27.11 -18.27
CA ALA A 55 25.43 26.44 -17.87
C ALA A 55 25.29 25.07 -18.54
N LEU A 56 25.65 24.98 -19.82
CA LEU A 56 25.67 23.73 -20.55
C LEU A 56 26.68 22.74 -19.94
N GLN A 57 27.92 23.17 -19.67
CA GLN A 57 28.91 22.34 -19.01
C GLN A 57 28.41 21.86 -17.64
N TYR A 58 27.80 22.75 -16.87
CA TYR A 58 27.18 22.41 -15.59
C TYR A 58 26.11 21.30 -15.70
N LEU A 59 25.31 21.28 -16.77
CA LEU A 59 24.34 20.20 -17.02
C LEU A 59 25.03 18.88 -17.38
N LEU A 60 26.08 18.94 -18.21
CA LEU A 60 26.86 17.76 -18.58
C LEU A 60 27.61 17.17 -17.38
N ASP A 61 28.20 18.01 -16.51
CA ASP A 61 28.84 17.59 -15.26
C ASP A 61 27.84 16.94 -14.30
N ARG A 62 26.57 17.34 -14.40
CA ARG A 62 25.44 16.71 -13.72
C ARG A 62 24.97 15.42 -14.39
N GLY A 63 25.61 14.95 -15.45
CA GLY A 63 25.23 13.74 -16.18
C GLY A 63 23.97 13.90 -17.03
N ILE A 64 23.50 15.13 -17.27
CA ILE A 64 22.38 15.40 -18.17
C ILE A 64 22.93 15.54 -19.58
N ASN A 65 22.67 14.55 -20.43
CA ASN A 65 23.18 14.46 -21.78
C ASN A 65 22.40 15.36 -22.76
N TYR A 66 22.96 15.54 -23.97
CA TYR A 66 22.37 16.39 -25.00
C TYR A 66 20.96 15.96 -25.43
N ASP A 67 20.69 14.66 -25.47
CA ASP A 67 19.37 14.14 -25.83
C ASP A 67 18.31 14.52 -24.79
N ALA A 68 18.65 14.46 -23.51
CA ALA A 68 17.78 14.92 -22.44
C ALA A 68 17.61 16.44 -22.44
N ILE A 69 18.70 17.20 -22.64
CA ILE A 69 18.64 18.67 -22.80
C ILE A 69 17.62 19.03 -23.87
N LYS A 70 17.67 18.36 -25.02
CA LYS A 70 16.73 18.56 -26.13
C LYS A 70 15.32 18.06 -25.79
N LYS A 71 15.18 16.84 -25.27
CA LYS A 71 13.88 16.21 -24.95
C LYS A 71 13.07 17.03 -23.93
N PHE A 72 13.75 17.57 -22.92
CA PHE A 72 13.15 18.39 -21.88
C PHE A 72 13.23 19.90 -22.16
N ARG A 73 13.76 20.29 -23.32
CA ARG A 73 13.86 21.68 -23.78
C ARG A 73 14.56 22.58 -22.75
N LEU A 74 15.63 22.08 -22.13
CA LEU A 74 16.33 22.82 -21.08
C LEU A 74 16.93 24.11 -21.65
N GLY A 75 16.90 25.18 -20.86
CA GLY A 75 17.35 26.49 -21.28
C GLY A 75 18.17 27.23 -20.22
N LEU A 76 18.54 28.48 -20.51
CA LEU A 76 19.27 29.36 -19.62
C LEU A 76 18.62 30.74 -19.52
N ALA A 77 18.30 31.16 -18.30
CA ALA A 77 18.08 32.56 -17.98
C ALA A 77 19.42 33.17 -17.56
N GLN A 78 19.91 34.13 -18.37
CA GLN A 78 21.18 34.81 -18.12
C GLN A 78 21.15 35.68 -16.85
N GLU A 79 22.33 36.09 -16.40
CA GLU A 79 22.47 37.01 -15.26
C GLU A 79 22.03 38.44 -15.61
N GLN A 80 22.34 38.86 -16.83
CA GLN A 80 21.99 40.19 -17.33
C GLN A 80 20.46 40.34 -17.40
N ARG A 81 19.97 41.46 -16.88
CA ARG A 81 18.54 41.80 -16.91
C ARG A 81 18.12 42.30 -18.28
N GLY A 82 16.89 41.96 -18.66
CA GLY A 82 16.13 42.60 -19.73
C GLY A 82 16.28 41.93 -21.10
N GLY A 83 17.02 40.83 -21.21
CA GLY A 83 17.20 40.11 -22.46
C GLY A 83 15.90 39.48 -22.97
N LEU A 84 15.21 38.71 -22.13
CA LEU A 84 13.92 38.11 -22.46
C LEU A 84 12.86 39.20 -22.63
N LYS A 85 12.80 40.16 -21.72
CA LYS A 85 11.84 41.27 -21.80
C LYS A 85 11.99 42.03 -23.12
N GLY A 86 13.21 42.37 -23.51
CA GLY A 86 13.49 43.06 -24.77
C GLY A 86 13.15 42.23 -26.00
N GLU A 87 13.41 40.91 -25.98
CA GLU A 87 13.01 39.99 -27.04
C GLU A 87 11.48 39.96 -27.21
N LEU A 88 10.74 39.79 -26.12
CA LEU A 88 9.28 39.73 -26.14
C LEU A 88 8.65 41.08 -26.54
N MET A 89 9.20 42.20 -26.08
CA MET A 89 8.75 43.53 -26.50
C MET A 89 8.97 43.77 -28.00
N ARG A 90 10.12 43.36 -28.55
CA ARG A 90 10.37 43.42 -30.01
C ARG A 90 9.39 42.56 -30.80
N ALA A 91 8.90 41.49 -30.21
CA ALA A 91 7.86 40.64 -30.76
C ALA A 91 6.43 41.19 -30.61
N GLY A 92 6.25 42.39 -30.05
CA GLY A 92 4.95 43.03 -29.86
C GLY A 92 4.14 42.49 -28.67
N VAL A 93 4.79 41.79 -27.73
CA VAL A 93 4.15 41.28 -26.52
C VAL A 93 4.06 42.39 -25.48
N ASP A 94 2.86 42.58 -24.93
CA ASP A 94 2.61 43.56 -23.87
C ASP A 94 3.24 43.13 -22.54
N GLU A 95 3.78 44.10 -21.78
CA GLU A 95 4.45 43.85 -20.51
C GLU A 95 3.53 43.26 -19.44
N GLN A 96 2.25 43.67 -19.43
CA GLN A 96 1.24 43.13 -18.52
C GLN A 96 1.01 41.64 -18.76
N LEU A 97 0.99 41.21 -20.02
CA LEU A 97 0.86 39.80 -20.38
C LEU A 97 2.08 39.00 -19.88
N MET A 98 3.29 39.57 -19.95
CA MET A 98 4.50 38.91 -19.43
C MET A 98 4.47 38.74 -17.90
N VAL A 99 3.88 39.70 -17.18
CA VAL A 99 3.64 39.60 -15.73
C VAL A 99 2.59 38.51 -15.44
N GLU A 100 1.49 38.49 -16.20
CA GLU A 100 0.40 37.54 -16.02
C GLU A 100 0.84 36.08 -16.24
N VAL A 101 1.65 35.81 -17.27
CA VAL A 101 2.23 34.47 -17.49
C VAL A 101 3.41 34.16 -16.55
N GLY A 102 3.74 35.08 -15.63
CA GLY A 102 4.74 34.86 -14.59
C GLY A 102 6.20 34.94 -15.05
N LEU A 103 6.48 35.54 -16.21
CA LEU A 103 7.83 35.77 -16.69
C LEU A 103 8.49 36.99 -16.04
N LEU A 104 7.69 38.01 -15.73
CA LEU A 104 8.14 39.23 -15.04
C LEU A 104 7.54 39.33 -13.63
N ILE A 105 8.25 40.04 -12.76
CA ILE A 105 7.79 40.47 -11.44
C ILE A 105 7.46 41.96 -11.52
N ALA A 106 6.20 42.30 -11.26
CA ALA A 106 5.80 43.69 -11.03
C ALA A 106 6.23 44.12 -9.60
N PRO A 107 7.03 45.18 -9.45
CA PRO A 107 7.37 45.73 -8.14
C PRO A 107 6.13 46.33 -7.44
N GLU A 108 6.14 46.36 -6.10
CA GLU A 108 5.09 47.06 -5.32
C GLU A 108 5.05 48.57 -5.62
N ASP A 109 6.24 49.15 -5.79
CA ASP A 109 6.39 50.53 -6.24
C ASP A 109 6.08 50.62 -7.74
N LYS A 110 4.92 51.18 -8.06
CA LYS A 110 4.42 51.35 -9.44
C LYS A 110 5.33 52.24 -10.31
N GLN A 111 6.28 52.97 -9.74
CA GLN A 111 7.26 53.74 -10.50
C GLN A 111 8.40 52.87 -11.05
N LYS A 112 8.58 51.65 -10.52
CA LYS A 112 9.62 50.72 -10.97
C LYS A 112 9.08 49.81 -12.07
N SER A 113 9.86 49.67 -13.13
CA SER A 113 9.51 48.80 -14.25
C SER A 113 9.60 47.30 -13.84
N PRO A 114 8.67 46.45 -14.29
CA PRO A 114 8.76 45.01 -14.16
C PRO A 114 10.09 44.44 -14.64
N PHE A 115 10.59 43.46 -13.87
CA PHE A 115 11.87 42.82 -14.09
C PHE A 115 11.74 41.30 -14.18
N GLU A 116 12.71 40.65 -14.84
CA GLU A 116 12.66 39.21 -15.10
C GLU A 116 12.69 38.37 -13.82
N ARG A 117 11.79 37.39 -13.75
CA ARG A 117 11.68 36.47 -12.62
C ARG A 117 12.90 35.56 -12.51
N PHE A 118 13.31 34.99 -13.64
CA PHE A 118 14.42 34.04 -13.68
C PHE A 118 15.69 34.77 -14.09
N ARG A 119 16.75 34.60 -13.30
CA ARG A 119 18.07 35.18 -13.52
C ARG A 119 19.15 34.23 -13.04
N SER A 120 20.22 34.08 -13.82
CA SER A 120 21.32 33.14 -13.55
C SER A 120 20.83 31.72 -13.24
N ARG A 121 19.88 31.22 -14.04
CA ARG A 121 19.20 29.93 -13.77
C ARG A 121 19.17 29.04 -14.99
N VAL A 122 19.46 27.75 -14.80
CA VAL A 122 19.01 26.72 -15.75
C VAL A 122 17.50 26.67 -15.68
N ILE A 123 16.87 26.69 -16.84
CA ILE A 123 15.42 26.68 -17.01
C ILE A 123 14.94 25.29 -17.38
N PHE A 124 13.88 24.86 -16.71
CA PHE A 124 13.15 23.60 -16.91
C PHE A 124 11.73 23.96 -17.34
N PRO A 125 11.41 23.98 -18.64
CA PRO A 125 10.05 24.22 -19.10
C PRO A 125 9.08 23.18 -18.53
N ILE A 126 7.93 23.64 -18.07
CA ILE A 126 6.83 22.81 -17.56
C ILE A 126 5.73 22.84 -18.63
N SER A 127 5.36 21.65 -19.11
CA SER A 127 4.36 21.51 -20.17
C SER A 127 3.04 20.95 -19.66
N ASP A 128 1.96 21.30 -20.34
CA ASP A 128 0.66 20.64 -20.16
C ASP A 128 0.68 19.21 -20.75
N ARG A 129 -0.45 18.51 -20.64
CA ARG A 129 -0.61 17.15 -21.18
C ARG A 129 -0.43 17.04 -22.71
N LYS A 130 -0.53 18.14 -23.46
CA LYS A 130 -0.33 18.21 -24.91
C LYS A 130 1.11 18.61 -25.28
N GLY A 131 1.98 18.82 -24.29
CA GLY A 131 3.37 19.23 -24.51
C GLY A 131 3.57 20.74 -24.66
N ARG A 132 2.52 21.56 -24.53
CA ARG A 132 2.63 23.02 -24.64
C ARG A 132 3.18 23.60 -23.35
N VAL A 133 4.15 24.52 -23.44
CA VAL A 133 4.75 25.15 -22.26
C VAL A 133 3.73 26.02 -21.54
N ILE A 134 3.56 25.79 -20.23
CA ILE A 134 2.63 26.52 -19.35
C ILE A 134 3.33 27.26 -18.22
N ALA A 135 4.57 26.88 -17.89
CA ALA A 135 5.36 27.50 -16.82
C ALA A 135 6.83 27.12 -16.94
N PHE A 136 7.65 27.62 -16.01
CA PHE A 136 9.05 27.30 -15.91
C PHE A 136 9.45 26.99 -14.46
N GLY A 137 10.31 25.99 -14.30
CA GLY A 137 11.18 25.82 -13.15
C GLY A 137 12.56 26.41 -13.45
N GLY A 138 13.27 26.88 -12.43
CA GLY A 138 14.56 27.53 -12.59
C GLY A 138 15.51 27.21 -11.46
N ARG A 139 16.65 26.59 -11.76
CA ARG A 139 17.68 26.27 -10.77
C ARG A 139 18.85 27.24 -10.86
N ILE A 140 19.25 27.86 -9.75
CA ILE A 140 20.33 28.84 -9.73
C ILE A 140 21.68 28.22 -10.10
N LEU A 141 22.45 28.96 -10.89
CA LEU A 141 23.86 28.69 -11.20
C LEU A 141 24.72 29.52 -10.25
N GLY A 142 25.44 28.86 -9.34
CA GLY A 142 26.26 29.51 -8.33
C GLY A 142 25.53 29.72 -7.00
N ALA A 143 25.90 30.79 -6.29
CA ALA A 143 25.39 31.09 -4.96
C ALA A 143 24.10 31.93 -5.00
N GLY A 144 23.17 31.64 -4.10
CA GLY A 144 21.94 32.42 -3.89
C GLY A 144 20.73 31.54 -3.61
N GLU A 145 19.66 32.17 -3.14
CA GLU A 145 18.41 31.51 -2.77
C GLU A 145 17.20 32.09 -3.54
N PRO A 146 16.14 31.30 -3.77
CA PRO A 146 16.06 29.86 -3.50
C PRO A 146 16.84 29.04 -4.55
N LYS A 147 17.38 27.88 -4.15
CA LYS A 147 18.05 26.94 -5.09
C LYS A 147 17.20 26.61 -6.32
N TYR A 148 15.92 26.32 -6.10
CA TYR A 148 14.91 26.13 -7.15
C TYR A 148 13.82 27.20 -7.03
N LEU A 149 13.42 27.76 -8.16
CA LEU A 149 12.35 28.75 -8.28
C LEU A 149 11.37 28.29 -9.34
N ASN A 150 10.08 28.25 -9.02
CA ASN A 150 9.02 27.95 -9.99
C ASN A 150 8.27 29.23 -10.37
N SER A 151 7.66 29.23 -11.56
CA SER A 151 6.64 30.21 -11.92
C SER A 151 5.57 30.32 -10.82
N PRO A 152 4.96 31.51 -10.63
CA PRO A 152 3.80 31.66 -9.77
C PRO A 152 2.60 30.92 -10.37
N GLU A 153 1.49 30.84 -9.63
CA GLU A 153 0.22 30.39 -10.21
C GLU A 153 -0.20 31.37 -11.33
N THR A 154 -0.70 30.84 -12.45
CA THR A 154 -1.14 31.62 -13.62
C THR A 154 -2.44 31.02 -14.19
N PRO A 155 -3.12 31.69 -15.14
CA PRO A 155 -4.29 31.09 -15.81
C PRO A 155 -4.00 29.75 -16.50
N LEU A 156 -2.75 29.50 -16.91
CA LEU A 156 -2.33 28.25 -17.56
C LEU A 156 -1.70 27.24 -16.59
N PHE A 157 -1.24 27.69 -15.43
CA PHE A 157 -0.39 26.89 -14.56
C PHE A 157 -0.87 26.91 -13.12
N GLN A 158 -1.23 25.72 -12.64
CA GLN A 158 -1.52 25.47 -11.23
C GLN A 158 -0.60 24.37 -10.69
N LYS A 159 0.26 24.67 -9.71
CA LYS A 159 1.28 23.73 -9.23
C LYS A 159 0.67 22.42 -8.75
N GLY A 160 -0.39 22.52 -7.95
CA GLY A 160 -1.11 21.39 -7.38
C GLY A 160 -1.91 20.56 -8.39
N ARG A 161 -1.87 20.86 -9.70
CA ARG A 161 -2.61 20.11 -10.72
C ARG A 161 -1.76 19.66 -11.89
N ASN A 162 -0.47 20.00 -11.85
CA ASN A 162 0.48 19.67 -12.90
C ASN A 162 1.67 18.91 -12.30
N LEU A 163 2.28 18.07 -13.12
CA LEU A 163 3.47 17.31 -12.79
C LEU A 163 4.51 17.59 -13.86
N TYR A 164 5.76 17.79 -13.45
CA TYR A 164 6.87 17.87 -14.38
C TYR A 164 7.07 16.53 -15.10
N GLY A 165 7.46 16.57 -16.38
CA GLY A 165 7.70 15.36 -17.19
C GLY A 165 6.42 14.66 -17.67
N LEU A 166 5.23 15.13 -17.29
CA LEU A 166 3.97 14.45 -17.60
C LEU A 166 3.78 14.24 -19.10
N SER A 167 4.04 15.26 -19.93
CA SER A 167 3.86 15.12 -21.39
C SER A 167 4.78 14.06 -22.01
N GLN A 168 6.00 13.92 -21.48
CA GLN A 168 6.99 12.94 -21.90
C GLN A 168 6.62 11.53 -21.41
N ALA A 169 6.02 11.43 -20.22
CA ALA A 169 5.69 10.17 -19.58
C ALA A 169 4.33 9.59 -20.00
N LEU A 170 3.38 10.41 -20.47
CA LEU A 170 2.00 9.99 -20.71
C LEU A 170 1.82 8.85 -21.72
N GLY A 171 2.60 8.84 -22.80
CA GLY A 171 2.58 7.75 -23.78
C GLY A 171 3.06 6.44 -23.15
N PRO A 172 4.31 6.37 -22.69
CA PRO A 172 4.86 5.19 -22.03
C PRO A 172 4.05 4.72 -20.81
N ALA A 173 3.52 5.64 -20.00
CA ALA A 173 2.75 5.31 -18.81
C ALA A 173 1.44 4.56 -19.13
N ARG A 174 0.82 4.85 -20.27
CA ARG A 174 -0.37 4.13 -20.73
C ARG A 174 -0.04 2.73 -21.25
N GLU A 175 1.10 2.60 -21.93
CA GLU A 175 1.54 1.33 -22.50
C GLU A 175 2.06 0.37 -21.43
N LYS A 176 2.77 0.89 -20.43
CA LYS A 176 3.39 0.13 -19.34
C LYS A 176 2.52 0.03 -18.10
N GLU A 177 1.39 0.74 -18.07
CA GLU A 177 0.54 0.91 -16.89
C GLU A 177 1.33 1.32 -15.63
N GLU A 178 2.29 2.24 -15.81
CA GLU A 178 3.23 2.63 -14.76
C GLU A 178 3.46 4.14 -14.75
N PHE A 179 3.52 4.71 -13.55
CA PHE A 179 4.10 6.02 -13.29
C PHE A 179 5.14 5.88 -12.17
N ILE A 180 6.26 6.58 -12.31
CA ILE A 180 7.26 6.73 -11.26
C ILE A 180 7.25 8.19 -10.81
N VAL A 181 6.90 8.46 -9.55
CA VAL A 181 6.79 9.82 -9.03
C VAL A 181 7.99 10.10 -8.12
N THR A 182 8.86 11.02 -8.52
CA THR A 182 10.03 11.46 -7.74
C THR A 182 9.81 12.85 -7.15
N GLU A 183 10.81 13.41 -6.45
CA GLU A 183 10.70 14.73 -5.80
C GLU A 183 11.09 15.91 -6.71
N GLY A 184 12.06 15.73 -7.62
CA GLY A 184 12.65 16.83 -8.37
C GLY A 184 12.74 16.67 -9.89
N TYR A 185 13.03 17.79 -10.57
CA TYR A 185 13.24 17.88 -12.01
C TYR A 185 14.40 16.99 -12.50
N THR A 186 15.50 17.02 -11.76
CA THR A 186 16.74 16.29 -12.10
C THR A 186 16.53 14.79 -12.02
N ASP A 187 15.73 14.33 -11.07
CA ASP A 187 15.43 12.91 -10.87
C ASP A 187 14.61 12.37 -12.03
N VAL A 188 13.59 13.13 -12.47
CA VAL A 188 12.80 12.81 -13.66
C VAL A 188 13.71 12.69 -14.88
N ILE A 189 14.60 13.66 -15.09
CA ILE A 189 15.50 13.64 -16.24
C ILE A 189 16.46 12.44 -16.16
N ALA A 190 17.07 12.19 -15.00
CA ALA A 190 17.99 11.07 -14.79
C ALA A 190 17.32 9.72 -15.03
N LEU A 191 16.09 9.54 -14.55
CA LEU A 191 15.28 8.35 -14.78
C LEU A 191 14.95 8.16 -16.26
N HIS A 192 14.51 9.20 -16.96
CA HIS A 192 14.21 9.14 -18.40
C HIS A 192 15.44 8.74 -19.22
N GLN A 193 16.61 9.31 -18.91
CA GLN A 193 17.87 8.96 -19.57
C GLN A 193 18.26 7.49 -19.36
N SER A 194 17.77 6.90 -18.28
CA SER A 194 18.13 5.55 -17.82
C SER A 194 17.09 4.50 -18.19
N GLY A 195 16.13 4.86 -19.05
CA GLY A 195 15.09 3.96 -19.56
C GLY A 195 13.81 3.90 -18.71
N PHE A 196 13.70 4.74 -17.68
CA PHE A 196 12.49 4.93 -16.86
C PHE A 196 11.73 6.16 -17.36
N ASP A 197 11.16 6.03 -18.56
CA ASP A 197 10.45 7.09 -19.29
C ASP A 197 9.04 7.42 -18.74
N THR A 198 8.60 6.73 -17.68
CA THR A 198 7.34 6.96 -16.96
C THR A 198 7.51 7.91 -15.77
N ALA A 199 8.70 8.49 -15.58
CA ALA A 199 8.97 9.34 -14.42
C ALA A 199 8.35 10.74 -14.52
N VAL A 200 7.81 11.22 -13.40
CA VAL A 200 7.21 12.56 -13.20
C VAL A 200 7.51 13.10 -11.79
N ALA A 201 7.36 14.41 -11.57
CA ALA A 201 7.59 15.01 -10.25
C ALA A 201 6.60 16.15 -9.92
N PRO A 202 6.24 16.36 -8.64
CA PRO A 202 5.50 17.52 -8.20
C PRO A 202 6.38 18.79 -8.26
N LEU A 203 5.73 19.96 -8.29
CA LEU A 203 6.39 21.22 -8.63
C LEU A 203 6.74 22.03 -7.38
N GLY A 204 7.63 21.47 -6.55
CA GLY A 204 8.15 22.12 -5.34
C GLY A 204 7.17 22.12 -4.16
N THR A 205 6.21 21.20 -4.14
CA THR A 205 5.24 20.99 -3.07
C THR A 205 5.13 19.51 -2.74
N ALA A 206 4.54 19.18 -1.59
CA ALA A 206 4.05 17.81 -1.39
C ALA A 206 3.04 17.47 -2.49
N VAL A 207 2.94 16.18 -2.81
CA VAL A 207 1.96 15.67 -3.78
C VAL A 207 0.56 16.04 -3.31
N THR A 208 -0.25 16.65 -4.17
CA THR A 208 -1.60 17.11 -3.86
C THR A 208 -2.67 16.07 -4.18
N GLU A 209 -3.87 16.30 -3.70
CA GLU A 209 -5.07 15.50 -3.93
C GLU A 209 -5.40 15.46 -5.43
N GLU A 210 -5.32 16.59 -6.13
CA GLU A 210 -5.58 16.64 -7.58
C GLU A 210 -4.48 15.94 -8.38
N GLN A 211 -3.23 15.93 -7.91
CA GLN A 211 -2.14 15.16 -8.54
C GLN A 211 -2.34 13.65 -8.33
N ILE A 212 -2.78 13.21 -7.14
CA ILE A 212 -3.15 11.82 -6.88
C ILE A 212 -4.23 11.37 -7.85
N GLN A 213 -5.32 12.14 -7.95
CA GLN A 213 -6.40 11.85 -8.88
C GLN A 213 -5.94 11.90 -10.34
N LEU A 214 -5.04 12.82 -10.70
CA LEU A 214 -4.46 12.89 -12.04
C LEU A 214 -3.70 11.61 -12.39
N LEU A 215 -2.86 11.10 -11.50
CA LEU A 215 -2.09 9.87 -11.72
C LEU A 215 -3.03 8.67 -11.90
N TRP A 216 -4.03 8.54 -11.02
CA TRP A 216 -5.03 7.47 -11.07
C TRP A 216 -5.97 7.51 -12.28
N ARG A 217 -5.98 8.59 -13.07
CA ARG A 217 -6.67 8.59 -14.38
C ARG A 217 -5.98 7.73 -15.43
N PHE A 218 -4.73 7.34 -15.22
CA PHE A 218 -3.96 6.58 -16.19
C PHE A 218 -3.41 5.27 -15.62
N VAL A 219 -2.99 5.29 -14.36
CA VAL A 219 -2.33 4.14 -13.72
C VAL A 219 -2.99 3.88 -12.38
N ARG A 220 -3.40 2.64 -12.16
CA ARG A 220 -4.08 2.20 -10.94
C ARG A 220 -3.20 2.27 -9.70
N GLU A 221 -1.92 1.93 -9.86
CA GLU A 221 -0.97 1.86 -8.75
C GLU A 221 0.37 2.53 -9.11
N PRO A 222 0.45 3.88 -9.08
CA PRO A 222 1.70 4.59 -9.31
C PRO A 222 2.74 4.27 -8.24
N LEU A 223 4.02 4.29 -8.64
CA LEU A 223 5.16 4.09 -7.75
C LEU A 223 5.69 5.44 -7.27
N MET A 224 5.69 5.66 -5.97
CA MET A 224 6.30 6.82 -5.32
C MET A 224 7.75 6.49 -4.95
N CYS A 225 8.72 7.25 -5.46
CA CYS A 225 10.14 7.12 -5.15
C CYS A 225 10.61 8.34 -4.38
N PHE A 226 11.01 8.14 -3.13
CA PHE A 226 11.44 9.20 -2.22
C PHE A 226 12.92 9.07 -1.88
N ASP A 227 13.54 10.20 -1.59
CA ASP A 227 14.93 10.27 -1.15
C ASP A 227 15.10 9.53 0.19
N GLY A 228 16.29 8.97 0.43
CA GLY A 228 16.55 8.16 1.63
C GLY A 228 16.69 8.96 2.93
N ASP A 229 16.52 10.27 2.88
CA ASP A 229 16.67 11.14 4.03
C ASP A 229 15.39 11.22 4.90
N SER A 230 15.46 12.02 5.97
CA SER A 230 14.30 12.21 6.86
C SER A 230 13.16 12.98 6.19
N ALA A 231 13.44 13.83 5.20
CA ALA A 231 12.44 14.61 4.49
C ALA A 231 11.64 13.71 3.53
N GLY A 232 12.32 12.82 2.80
CA GLY A 232 11.72 11.81 1.93
C GLY A 232 10.83 10.85 2.72
N ARG A 233 11.27 10.37 3.89
CA ARG A 233 10.39 9.57 4.79
C ARG A 233 9.13 10.33 5.19
N ARG A 234 9.25 11.60 5.59
CA ARG A 234 8.07 12.42 5.93
C ARG A 234 7.18 12.65 4.69
N ALA A 235 7.77 12.78 3.51
CA ALA A 235 7.02 12.96 2.25
C ALA A 235 6.25 11.68 1.87
N ALA A 236 6.83 10.50 2.07
CA ALA A 236 6.17 9.22 1.87
C ALA A 236 4.91 9.09 2.72
N ILE A 237 5.02 9.37 4.03
CA ILE A 237 3.88 9.27 4.95
C ILE A 237 2.81 10.29 4.63
N ARG A 238 3.20 11.55 4.37
CA ARG A 238 2.22 12.59 3.97
C ARG A 238 1.48 12.23 2.68
N THR A 239 2.16 11.56 1.75
CA THR A 239 1.53 11.10 0.50
C THR A 239 0.57 9.95 0.77
N ALA A 240 0.98 8.96 1.58
CA ALA A 240 0.13 7.86 1.99
C ALA A 240 -1.13 8.36 2.72
N GLU A 241 -0.98 9.28 3.67
CA GLU A 241 -2.08 9.93 4.40
C GLU A 241 -3.04 10.65 3.47
N ARG A 242 -2.51 11.49 2.58
CA ARG A 242 -3.33 12.27 1.65
C ARG A 242 -4.09 11.41 0.65
N ALA A 243 -3.58 10.23 0.34
CA ALA A 243 -4.26 9.28 -0.54
C ALA A 243 -5.45 8.57 0.14
N LEU A 244 -5.46 8.45 1.48
CA LEU A 244 -6.45 7.65 2.22
C LEU A 244 -7.90 7.96 1.84
N PRO A 245 -8.37 9.23 1.83
CA PRO A 245 -9.77 9.53 1.50
C PRO A 245 -10.18 9.10 0.11
N TYR A 246 -9.23 9.01 -0.82
CA TYR A 246 -9.50 8.74 -2.22
C TYR A 246 -9.26 7.27 -2.62
N LEU A 247 -8.78 6.44 -1.69
CA LEU A 247 -8.56 5.01 -1.96
C LEU A 247 -9.89 4.34 -2.32
N LYS A 248 -9.84 3.51 -3.36
CA LYS A 248 -10.97 2.77 -3.91
C LYS A 248 -10.50 1.43 -4.50
N PRO A 249 -11.39 0.44 -4.72
CA PRO A 249 -10.98 -0.89 -5.17
C PRO A 249 -10.09 -0.84 -6.41
N GLY A 250 -8.90 -1.44 -6.30
CA GLY A 250 -7.91 -1.50 -7.37
C GLY A 250 -7.09 -0.24 -7.60
N TYR A 251 -7.15 0.78 -6.73
CA TYR A 251 -6.32 1.98 -6.81
C TYR A 251 -5.53 2.18 -5.52
N SER A 252 -4.22 2.39 -5.66
CA SER A 252 -3.29 2.48 -4.53
C SER A 252 -2.01 3.21 -4.95
N PHE A 253 -1.00 3.17 -4.08
CA PHE A 253 0.37 3.55 -4.37
C PHE A 253 1.33 2.49 -3.85
N ARG A 254 2.41 2.28 -4.60
CA ARG A 254 3.63 1.60 -4.12
C ARG A 254 4.67 2.64 -3.74
N PHE A 255 5.57 2.29 -2.83
CA PHE A 255 6.56 3.19 -2.28
C PHE A 255 7.95 2.56 -2.32
N THR A 256 8.92 3.31 -2.83
CA THR A 256 10.33 2.97 -2.78
C THR A 256 11.06 4.06 -2.01
N MET A 257 11.69 3.67 -0.91
CA MET A 257 12.61 4.53 -0.17
C MET A 257 14.04 4.22 -0.63
N LEU A 258 14.77 5.22 -1.09
CA LEU A 258 16.18 5.06 -1.43
C LEU A 258 17.06 4.91 -0.18
N PRO A 259 18.29 4.40 -0.31
CA PRO A 259 19.25 4.38 0.79
C PRO A 259 19.56 5.78 1.32
N GLU A 260 19.97 5.86 2.59
CA GLU A 260 20.25 7.15 3.23
C GLU A 260 21.29 7.98 2.46
N GLY A 261 20.94 9.24 2.17
CA GLY A 261 21.78 10.17 1.42
C GLY A 261 21.68 10.04 -0.11
N GLU A 262 20.89 9.10 -0.62
CA GLU A 262 20.68 8.92 -2.06
C GLU A 262 19.37 9.57 -2.53
N ASP A 263 19.45 10.18 -3.72
CA ASP A 263 18.33 10.61 -4.56
C ASP A 263 18.35 9.76 -5.85
N PRO A 264 17.28 9.76 -6.69
CA PRO A 264 17.25 8.91 -7.88
C PRO A 264 18.39 9.20 -8.86
N ASP A 265 18.81 10.47 -8.99
CA ASP A 265 19.91 10.88 -9.87
C ASP A 265 21.26 10.27 -9.44
N ASN A 266 21.64 10.45 -8.17
CA ASN A 266 22.89 9.94 -7.61
C ASN A 266 22.87 8.42 -7.47
N PHE A 267 21.73 7.82 -7.11
CA PHE A 267 21.61 6.37 -6.98
C PHE A 267 21.87 5.68 -8.32
N ILE A 268 21.29 6.18 -9.40
CA ILE A 268 21.50 5.65 -10.75
C ILE A 268 22.94 5.83 -11.21
N LYS A 269 23.57 6.98 -10.92
CA LYS A 269 24.98 7.21 -11.24
C LYS A 269 25.91 6.22 -10.54
N SER A 270 25.64 5.93 -9.28
CA SER A 270 26.48 5.08 -8.44
C SER A 270 26.24 3.58 -8.68
N HIS A 271 24.99 3.16 -8.86
CA HIS A 271 24.59 1.74 -8.88
C HIS A 271 24.03 1.25 -10.22
N GLY A 272 23.71 2.17 -11.12
CA GLY A 272 23.17 1.88 -12.45
C GLY A 272 21.65 1.60 -12.49
N PRO A 273 21.06 1.59 -13.70
CA PRO A 273 19.62 1.43 -13.90
C PRO A 273 19.09 0.06 -13.45
N LYS A 274 19.92 -0.99 -13.49
CA LYS A 274 19.49 -2.32 -13.06
C LYS A 274 19.19 -2.36 -11.55
N ALA A 275 20.08 -1.78 -10.74
CA ALA A 275 19.86 -1.66 -9.30
C ALA A 275 18.62 -0.81 -8.98
N MET A 276 18.39 0.29 -9.72
CA MET A 276 17.19 1.11 -9.55
C MET A 276 15.91 0.32 -9.86
N ARG A 277 15.92 -0.52 -10.90
CA ARG A 277 14.79 -1.41 -11.20
C ARG A 277 14.54 -2.42 -10.08
N GLU A 278 15.58 -2.99 -9.48
CA GLU A 278 15.46 -3.90 -8.34
C GLU A 278 14.83 -3.21 -7.12
N MET A 279 15.18 -1.94 -6.86
CA MET A 279 14.51 -1.14 -5.82
C MET A 279 13.01 -0.96 -6.10
N PHE A 280 12.64 -0.67 -7.36
CA PHE A 280 11.24 -0.51 -7.76
C PHE A 280 10.42 -1.80 -7.69
N VAL A 281 11.05 -2.96 -7.94
CA VAL A 281 10.42 -4.27 -7.78
C VAL A 281 10.18 -4.59 -6.30
N ASN A 282 11.10 -4.20 -5.42
CA ASN A 282 11.01 -4.40 -3.97
C ASN A 282 10.27 -3.26 -3.25
N SER A 283 9.48 -2.47 -3.97
CA SER A 283 8.65 -1.41 -3.39
C SER A 283 7.65 -1.97 -2.38
N ILE A 284 7.36 -1.20 -1.33
CA ILE A 284 6.36 -1.55 -0.31
C ILE A 284 5.00 -0.94 -0.60
N ASN A 285 3.93 -1.56 -0.11
CA ASN A 285 2.57 -1.08 -0.30
C ASN A 285 2.22 0.07 0.65
N LEU A 286 1.19 0.86 0.29
CA LEU A 286 0.72 1.99 1.11
C LEU A 286 0.47 1.62 2.57
N TYR A 287 -0.26 0.53 2.83
CA TYR A 287 -0.55 0.10 4.20
C TYR A 287 0.73 -0.17 5.00
N GLN A 288 1.79 -0.66 4.35
CA GLN A 288 3.06 -0.99 4.99
C GLN A 288 3.81 0.28 5.37
N VAL A 289 3.75 1.33 4.54
CA VAL A 289 4.31 2.65 4.89
C VAL A 289 3.66 3.21 6.16
N LEU A 290 2.33 3.12 6.27
CA LEU A 290 1.60 3.57 7.45
C LEU A 290 1.97 2.73 8.67
N TRP A 291 2.03 1.41 8.52
CA TRP A 291 2.43 0.48 9.58
C TRP A 291 3.84 0.74 10.10
N ASP A 292 4.81 0.85 9.19
CA ASP A 292 6.22 1.05 9.53
C ASP A 292 6.41 2.40 10.22
N PHE A 293 5.71 3.45 9.79
CA PHE A 293 5.74 4.75 10.46
C PHE A 293 5.19 4.71 11.89
N GLU A 294 4.02 4.10 12.07
CA GLU A 294 3.36 4.02 13.37
C GLU A 294 4.09 3.13 14.37
N THR A 295 4.90 2.20 13.86
CA THR A 295 5.63 1.26 14.71
C THR A 295 7.11 1.57 14.91
N SER A 296 7.68 2.46 14.09
CA SER A 296 9.08 2.86 14.20
C SER A 296 9.30 3.80 15.38
N GLY A 297 10.27 3.48 16.24
CA GLY A 297 10.71 4.37 17.32
C GLY A 297 9.90 4.31 18.61
N TYR A 298 8.85 3.48 18.69
CA TYR A 298 8.03 3.32 19.90
C TYR A 298 8.29 1.99 20.62
N LYS A 299 8.32 2.03 21.96
CA LYS A 299 8.33 0.83 22.81
C LYS A 299 6.90 0.39 23.07
N LEU A 300 6.39 -0.51 22.24
CA LEU A 300 5.00 -0.96 22.24
C LEU A 300 4.75 -2.11 23.23
N ASP A 301 5.33 -2.00 24.44
CA ASP A 301 5.45 -3.13 25.36
C ASP A 301 4.30 -3.20 26.37
N THR A 302 3.58 -2.11 26.60
CA THR A 302 2.47 -2.03 27.57
C THR A 302 1.09 -2.11 26.90
N PRO A 303 0.04 -2.55 27.61
CA PRO A 303 -1.33 -2.52 27.09
C PRO A 303 -1.79 -1.13 26.61
N GLU A 304 -1.38 -0.06 27.30
CA GLU A 304 -1.70 1.32 26.94
C GLU A 304 -1.07 1.72 25.59
N GLU A 305 0.20 1.40 25.38
CA GLU A 305 0.91 1.68 24.12
C GLU A 305 0.34 0.87 22.94
N ARG A 306 -0.08 -0.38 23.20
CA ARG A 306 -0.76 -1.21 22.20
C ARG A 306 -2.11 -0.64 21.80
N SER A 307 -2.91 -0.25 22.79
CA SER A 307 -4.21 0.39 22.57
C SER A 307 -4.06 1.72 21.81
N TRP A 308 -3.03 2.50 22.14
CA TRP A 308 -2.70 3.74 21.45
C TRP A 308 -2.34 3.51 19.98
N LEU A 309 -1.50 2.52 19.67
CA LEU A 309 -1.16 2.16 18.30
C LEU A 309 -2.39 1.67 17.51
N GLU A 310 -3.20 0.80 18.10
CA GLU A 310 -4.43 0.31 17.48
C GLU A 310 -5.38 1.46 17.16
N LYS A 311 -5.55 2.40 18.09
CA LYS A 311 -6.36 3.61 17.89
C LYS A 311 -5.85 4.44 16.71
N ARG A 312 -4.55 4.70 16.61
CA ARG A 312 -3.96 5.48 15.52
C ARG A 312 -4.11 4.81 14.16
N LEU A 313 -3.87 3.49 14.08
CA LEU A 313 -4.07 2.72 12.85
C LEU A 313 -5.54 2.71 12.42
N ARG A 314 -6.47 2.57 13.38
CA ARG A 314 -7.91 2.69 13.15
C ARG A 314 -8.28 4.07 12.63
N GLU A 315 -7.81 5.14 13.26
CA GLU A 315 -8.07 6.53 12.86
C GLU A 315 -7.62 6.81 11.42
N ARG A 316 -6.49 6.24 10.99
CA ARG A 316 -6.03 6.29 9.60
C ARG A 316 -6.94 5.51 8.66
N ALA A 317 -7.24 4.25 8.98
CA ALA A 317 -8.13 3.44 8.16
C ALA A 317 -9.52 4.08 8.01
N THR A 318 -10.04 4.75 9.04
CA THR A 318 -11.33 5.44 8.99
C THR A 318 -11.36 6.67 8.07
N GLN A 319 -10.20 7.21 7.68
CA GLN A 319 -10.15 8.27 6.67
C GLN A 319 -10.50 7.77 5.27
N ILE A 320 -10.42 6.45 5.03
CA ILE A 320 -10.78 5.85 3.74
C ILE A 320 -12.30 5.92 3.57
N GLU A 321 -12.74 6.64 2.53
CA GLU A 321 -14.16 6.84 2.24
C GLU A 321 -14.83 5.53 1.79
N ASP A 322 -14.18 4.79 0.89
CA ASP A 322 -14.68 3.50 0.40
C ASP A 322 -14.76 2.46 1.52
N GLU A 323 -15.97 1.97 1.79
CA GLU A 323 -16.23 1.06 2.91
C GLU A 323 -15.50 -0.29 2.77
N THR A 324 -15.41 -0.81 1.55
CA THR A 324 -14.80 -2.12 1.31
C THR A 324 -13.29 -2.03 1.52
N VAL A 325 -12.64 -1.01 0.95
CA VAL A 325 -11.20 -0.78 1.15
C VAL A 325 -10.91 -0.51 2.62
N ARG A 326 -11.71 0.34 3.28
CA ARG A 326 -11.59 0.60 4.72
C ARG A 326 -11.63 -0.68 5.56
N ARG A 327 -12.57 -1.58 5.27
CA ARG A 327 -12.72 -2.87 5.95
C ARG A 327 -11.45 -3.72 5.82
N TYR A 328 -10.89 -3.84 4.62
CA TYR A 328 -9.67 -4.60 4.40
C TYR A 328 -8.44 -3.98 5.08
N TYR A 329 -8.32 -2.65 5.11
CA TYR A 329 -7.24 -1.97 5.85
C TYR A 329 -7.34 -2.23 7.37
N LEU A 330 -8.55 -2.20 7.93
CA LEU A 330 -8.76 -2.51 9.35
C LEU A 330 -8.37 -3.96 9.68
N THR A 331 -8.75 -4.91 8.82
CA THR A 331 -8.38 -6.33 8.97
C THR A 331 -6.86 -6.51 8.90
N GLU A 332 -6.19 -5.93 7.90
CA GLU A 332 -4.73 -6.01 7.74
C GLU A 332 -3.99 -5.44 8.96
N PHE A 333 -4.41 -4.26 9.46
CA PHE A 333 -3.80 -3.68 10.66
C PHE A 333 -4.03 -4.54 11.90
N LYS A 334 -5.22 -5.14 12.07
CA LYS A 334 -5.52 -6.04 13.17
C LYS A 334 -4.63 -7.29 13.14
N GLU A 335 -4.48 -7.91 11.97
CA GLU A 335 -3.62 -9.09 11.79
C GLU A 335 -2.15 -8.77 12.13
N ARG A 336 -1.65 -7.62 11.68
CA ARG A 336 -0.27 -7.20 11.98
C ARG A 336 -0.04 -6.88 13.45
N LEU A 337 -0.99 -6.22 14.13
CA LEU A 337 -0.95 -6.01 15.58
C LEU A 337 -0.85 -7.34 16.31
N TRP A 338 -1.68 -8.30 15.93
CA TRP A 338 -1.67 -9.63 16.52
C TRP A 338 -0.32 -10.34 16.32
N GLN A 339 0.21 -10.35 15.09
CA GLN A 339 1.52 -10.94 14.78
C GLN A 339 2.66 -10.30 15.57
N LYS A 340 2.69 -8.95 15.66
CA LYS A 340 3.75 -8.22 16.37
C LYS A 340 3.78 -8.54 17.86
N PHE A 341 2.62 -8.60 18.52
CA PHE A 341 2.56 -8.79 19.97
C PHE A 341 2.50 -10.26 20.42
N ARG A 342 2.12 -11.19 19.54
CA ARG A 342 2.24 -12.65 19.79
C ARG A 342 3.70 -13.07 20.02
N ASN A 343 4.64 -12.42 19.33
CA ASN A 343 6.08 -12.70 19.44
C ASN A 343 6.74 -12.15 20.71
N VAL A 344 6.19 -11.08 21.31
CA VAL A 344 6.72 -10.50 22.56
C VAL A 344 6.39 -11.38 23.77
N GLN A 345 5.22 -12.03 23.75
CA GLN A 345 4.79 -12.94 24.83
C GLN A 345 5.61 -14.25 24.86
N THR A 346 6.14 -14.69 23.72
CA THR A 346 7.01 -15.87 23.63
C THR A 346 8.42 -15.60 24.15
N GLN A 347 8.98 -14.39 23.94
CA GLN A 347 10.33 -14.02 24.41
C GLN A 347 10.42 -13.66 25.91
N LEU A 348 9.37 -13.06 26.48
CA LEU A 348 9.34 -12.78 27.94
C LEU A 348 9.25 -14.08 28.78
N SER A 349 8.74 -15.16 28.18
CA SER A 349 8.62 -16.46 28.84
C SER A 349 9.96 -17.23 28.92
N SER A 350 10.94 -16.93 28.06
CA SER A 350 12.26 -17.59 28.08
C SER A 350 13.26 -16.93 29.03
N ASN A 351 13.11 -15.63 29.33
CA ASN A 351 14.06 -14.89 30.17
C ASN A 351 13.81 -14.97 31.68
N LYS A 352 12.65 -15.48 32.13
CA LYS A 352 12.37 -15.69 33.57
C LYS A 352 12.99 -16.96 34.17
N ARG A 353 13.74 -17.76 33.40
CA ARG A 353 14.40 -19.00 33.89
C ARG A 353 15.88 -18.86 34.29
N LYS A 354 16.45 -17.65 34.31
CA LYS A 354 17.85 -17.42 34.72
C LYS A 354 17.98 -16.40 35.87
N GLN A 355 17.44 -16.72 37.04
CA GLN A 355 17.98 -16.18 38.29
C GLN A 355 17.72 -17.18 39.42
N GLY A 356 18.81 -17.66 40.01
CA GLY A 356 18.86 -18.89 40.77
C GLY A 356 18.34 -18.78 42.21
N TYR A 357 17.83 -19.92 42.69
CA TYR A 357 17.93 -20.35 44.08
C TYR A 357 18.63 -21.72 44.08
N PRO A 358 19.52 -21.99 45.06
CA PRO A 358 20.36 -23.17 45.03
C PRO A 358 19.55 -24.42 45.36
N HIS A 359 19.91 -25.44 44.59
CA HIS A 359 19.60 -26.85 44.66
C HIS A 359 19.38 -27.37 46.09
N ASN A 360 18.22 -27.99 46.33
CA ASN A 360 18.16 -29.14 47.23
C ASN A 360 17.31 -30.25 46.61
N GLN A 361 17.89 -31.43 46.67
CA GLN A 361 17.53 -32.68 46.03
C GLN A 361 16.14 -33.16 46.46
N LEU A 362 15.40 -33.81 45.54
CA LEU A 362 15.03 -35.22 45.65
C LEU A 362 14.12 -35.68 44.50
N MET A 363 14.50 -36.84 43.96
CA MET A 363 13.73 -37.81 43.18
C MET A 363 13.34 -37.47 41.73
N GLU A 364 14.13 -38.04 40.83
CA GLU A 364 13.69 -38.56 39.54
C GLU A 364 12.41 -39.39 39.70
N LYS A 365 11.32 -38.95 39.08
CA LYS A 365 10.39 -39.84 38.40
C LYS A 365 9.99 -39.22 37.06
N SER A 366 10.45 -39.90 36.03
CA SER A 366 10.03 -39.90 34.63
C SER A 366 8.71 -39.16 34.34
N GLY A 367 8.82 -38.07 33.59
CA GLY A 367 7.69 -37.38 32.98
C GLY A 367 8.18 -36.63 31.76
N ILE A 368 7.92 -37.19 30.58
CA ILE A 368 8.17 -36.54 29.29
C ILE A 368 7.30 -35.28 29.24
N GLY A 369 7.91 -34.13 29.48
CA GLY A 369 7.25 -32.83 29.38
C GLY A 369 7.24 -32.38 27.92
N THR A 370 6.22 -32.77 27.17
CA THR A 370 6.03 -32.30 25.80
C THR A 370 5.39 -30.91 25.81
N GLN A 371 6.20 -29.89 25.49
CA GLN A 371 5.72 -28.56 25.10
C GLN A 371 4.89 -28.71 23.83
N VAL A 372 3.57 -28.55 23.92
CA VAL A 372 2.72 -28.41 22.71
C VAL A 372 3.02 -27.04 22.10
N ASP A 373 3.57 -27.08 20.88
CA ASP A 373 4.12 -25.94 20.16
C ASP A 373 3.02 -24.95 19.72
N SER A 374 3.36 -23.67 19.57
CA SER A 374 2.42 -22.58 19.27
C SER A 374 1.69 -22.69 17.93
N LYS A 375 2.09 -23.66 17.10
CA LYS A 375 1.50 -23.99 15.80
C LYS A 375 0.24 -24.86 15.90
N ASN A 376 0.05 -25.62 16.98
CA ASN A 376 -1.00 -26.65 17.05
C ASN A 376 -2.19 -26.25 17.95
N LEU A 377 -2.41 -24.95 18.16
CA LEU A 377 -3.47 -24.47 19.04
C LEU A 377 -4.87 -24.78 18.47
N GLY A 378 -5.04 -24.74 17.14
CA GLY A 378 -6.30 -25.12 16.50
C GLY A 378 -6.69 -26.58 16.74
N GLU A 379 -5.71 -27.49 16.65
CA GLU A 379 -5.86 -28.92 16.99
C GLU A 379 -6.30 -29.10 18.43
N ALA A 380 -5.65 -28.38 19.36
CA ALA A 380 -6.02 -28.41 20.77
C ALA A 380 -7.47 -27.90 20.99
N ILE A 381 -7.86 -26.78 20.37
CA ILE A 381 -9.23 -26.24 20.52
C ILE A 381 -10.29 -27.29 20.13
N LEU A 382 -10.08 -28.03 19.04
CA LEU A 382 -11.04 -29.05 18.58
C LEU A 382 -11.23 -30.18 19.60
N ILE A 383 -10.16 -30.68 20.21
CA ILE A 383 -10.25 -31.74 21.21
C ILE A 383 -10.79 -31.21 22.53
N TYR A 384 -10.26 -30.10 23.04
CA TYR A 384 -10.62 -29.61 24.37
C TYR A 384 -12.07 -29.12 24.45
N THR A 385 -12.64 -28.62 23.35
CA THR A 385 -14.07 -28.32 23.30
C THR A 385 -14.90 -29.60 23.49
N LEU A 386 -14.50 -30.73 22.92
CA LEU A 386 -15.15 -32.03 23.15
C LEU A 386 -14.92 -32.58 24.56
N VAL A 387 -13.75 -32.35 25.15
CA VAL A 387 -13.48 -32.73 26.54
C VAL A 387 -14.35 -31.92 27.52
N SER A 388 -14.54 -30.62 27.25
CA SER A 388 -15.44 -29.77 28.04
C SER A 388 -16.92 -30.05 27.77
N HIS A 389 -17.27 -30.47 26.54
CA HIS A 389 -18.64 -30.71 26.09
C HIS A 389 -18.78 -32.09 25.42
N PRO A 390 -18.75 -33.21 26.18
CA PRO A 390 -18.82 -34.56 25.62
C PRO A 390 -20.07 -34.83 24.78
N LEU A 391 -21.19 -34.19 25.09
CA LEU A 391 -22.46 -34.31 24.36
C LEU A 391 -22.40 -33.81 22.90
N LEU A 392 -21.34 -33.11 22.51
CA LEU A 392 -21.13 -32.75 21.10
C LEU A 392 -20.72 -33.94 20.24
N PHE A 393 -20.28 -35.04 20.86
CA PHE A 393 -19.68 -36.18 20.16
C PHE A 393 -20.56 -36.73 19.04
N ASP A 394 -21.86 -36.90 19.28
CA ASP A 394 -22.84 -37.39 18.30
C ASP A 394 -22.84 -36.57 16.99
N GLN A 395 -22.47 -35.28 17.07
CA GLN A 395 -22.56 -34.33 15.96
C GLN A 395 -21.21 -34.06 15.29
N VAL A 396 -20.11 -34.23 16.03
CA VAL A 396 -18.76 -33.83 15.55
C VAL A 396 -17.74 -34.97 15.57
N GLY A 397 -18.05 -36.10 16.20
CA GLY A 397 -17.15 -37.23 16.43
C GLY A 397 -16.64 -37.86 15.13
N GLU A 398 -17.53 -38.12 14.18
CA GLU A 398 -17.15 -38.65 12.85
C GLU A 398 -16.16 -37.72 12.15
N ARG A 399 -16.45 -36.41 12.14
CA ARG A 399 -15.59 -35.38 11.53
C ARG A 399 -14.22 -35.31 12.20
N LEU A 400 -14.16 -35.38 13.53
CA LEU A 400 -12.89 -35.45 14.28
C LEU A 400 -12.13 -36.76 14.01
N GLY A 401 -12.84 -37.85 13.72
CA GLY A 401 -12.25 -39.13 13.33
C GLY A 401 -11.47 -39.07 12.02
N THR A 402 -11.98 -38.32 11.03
CA THR A 402 -11.41 -38.22 9.68
C THR A 402 -10.14 -37.37 9.57
N ILE A 403 -9.84 -36.54 10.57
CA ILE A 403 -8.71 -35.61 10.53
C ILE A 403 -7.47 -36.17 11.24
N THR A 404 -6.29 -35.86 10.69
CA THR A 404 -4.99 -36.20 11.28
C THR A 404 -4.35 -34.99 11.92
N PHE A 405 -3.81 -35.15 13.13
CA PHE A 405 -3.15 -34.05 13.84
C PHE A 405 -1.64 -34.05 13.59
N SER A 406 -1.08 -32.85 13.50
CA SER A 406 0.34 -32.63 13.23
C SER A 406 1.20 -32.91 14.47
N ASP A 407 0.64 -32.72 15.67
CA ASP A 407 1.28 -33.08 16.93
C ASP A 407 0.99 -34.54 17.32
N PRO A 408 2.00 -35.42 17.42
CA PRO A 408 1.79 -36.81 17.83
C PRO A 408 1.12 -36.96 19.21
N ASN A 409 1.32 -35.99 20.11
CA ASN A 409 0.71 -36.03 21.44
C ASN A 409 -0.77 -35.65 21.39
N LEU A 410 -1.12 -34.63 20.58
CA LEU A 410 -2.53 -34.26 20.40
C LEU A 410 -3.27 -35.31 19.58
N ASP A 411 -2.63 -35.95 18.60
CA ASP A 411 -3.25 -37.06 17.88
C ASP A 411 -3.50 -38.26 18.80
N LYS A 412 -2.56 -38.58 19.69
CA LYS A 412 -2.78 -39.58 20.74
C LYS A 412 -3.96 -39.21 21.63
N LEU A 413 -4.05 -37.95 22.07
CA LEU A 413 -5.19 -37.48 22.87
C LEU A 413 -6.51 -37.57 22.08
N ARG A 414 -6.51 -37.23 20.79
CA ARG A 414 -7.67 -37.36 19.90
C ARG A 414 -8.16 -38.80 19.86
N GLN A 415 -7.26 -39.75 19.61
CA GLN A 415 -7.59 -41.17 19.54
C GLN A 415 -8.17 -41.69 20.86
N GLU A 416 -7.57 -41.32 22.00
CA GLU A 416 -8.07 -41.71 23.33
C GLU A 416 -9.44 -41.10 23.63
N VAL A 417 -9.67 -39.82 23.28
CA VAL A 417 -10.98 -39.16 23.44
C VAL A 417 -12.05 -39.83 22.58
N LEU A 418 -11.76 -40.11 21.30
CA LEU A 418 -12.66 -40.82 20.40
C LEU A 418 -12.99 -42.23 20.92
N MET A 419 -11.97 -43.02 21.26
CA MET A 419 -12.13 -44.38 21.81
C MET A 419 -12.99 -44.41 23.07
N THR A 420 -12.73 -43.45 23.99
CA THR A 420 -13.49 -43.34 25.24
C THR A 420 -14.94 -43.00 24.93
N LEU A 421 -15.20 -41.94 24.17
CA LEU A 421 -16.57 -41.48 23.88
C LEU A 421 -17.38 -42.52 23.09
N THR A 422 -16.79 -43.19 22.10
CA THR A 422 -17.46 -44.29 21.37
C THR A 422 -17.81 -45.46 22.29
N SER A 423 -16.91 -45.85 23.20
CA SER A 423 -17.16 -46.96 24.13
C SER A 423 -18.32 -46.66 25.09
N PHE A 424 -18.51 -45.41 25.50
CA PHE A 424 -19.59 -44.99 26.39
C PHE A 424 -20.92 -44.76 25.66
N GLU A 425 -20.88 -44.31 24.39
CA GLU A 425 -22.06 -44.22 23.53
C GLU A 425 -22.70 -45.61 23.32
N GLU A 426 -21.87 -46.65 23.09
CA GLU A 426 -22.32 -48.04 22.96
C GLU A 426 -22.97 -48.61 24.24
N LEU A 427 -22.59 -48.08 25.41
CA LEU A 427 -23.11 -48.51 26.73
C LEU A 427 -24.37 -47.74 27.16
N GLY A 428 -24.76 -46.68 26.45
CA GLY A 428 -25.95 -45.86 26.76
C GLY A 428 -25.84 -45.04 28.04
N GLU A 429 -24.63 -44.89 28.60
CA GLU A 429 -24.36 -44.08 29.79
C GLU A 429 -23.88 -42.68 29.39
N GLY A 430 -24.60 -41.63 29.80
CA GLY A 430 -24.21 -40.25 29.55
C GLY A 430 -22.93 -39.90 30.32
N LEU A 431 -21.84 -39.63 29.60
CA LEU A 431 -20.56 -39.25 30.20
C LEU A 431 -20.51 -37.75 30.46
N ASP A 432 -20.25 -37.34 31.70
CA ASP A 432 -19.95 -35.94 32.02
C ASP A 432 -18.47 -35.61 31.77
N SER A 433 -18.17 -34.31 31.59
CA SER A 433 -16.81 -33.82 31.30
C SER A 433 -15.78 -34.27 32.36
N LYS A 434 -16.22 -34.38 33.62
CA LYS A 434 -15.36 -34.79 34.73
C LYS A 434 -14.98 -36.27 34.68
N SER A 435 -15.94 -37.14 34.34
CA SER A 435 -15.71 -38.58 34.18
C SER A 435 -14.80 -38.87 32.98
N LEU A 436 -14.94 -38.08 31.91
CA LEU A 436 -14.02 -38.14 30.76
C LEU A 436 -12.60 -37.75 31.15
N GLU A 437 -12.43 -36.64 31.86
CA GLU A 437 -11.12 -36.19 32.36
C GLU A 437 -10.47 -37.24 33.26
N ASP A 438 -11.22 -37.83 34.19
CA ASP A 438 -10.74 -38.88 35.09
C ASP A 438 -10.31 -40.14 34.32
N HIS A 439 -11.01 -40.50 33.23
CA HIS A 439 -10.63 -41.61 32.36
C HIS A 439 -9.33 -41.32 31.59
N LEU A 440 -9.23 -40.14 30.98
CA LEU A 440 -8.04 -39.71 30.23
C LEU A 440 -6.80 -39.60 31.13
N ILE A 441 -6.97 -39.21 32.40
CA ILE A 441 -5.89 -39.19 33.38
C ILE A 441 -5.41 -40.62 33.68
N LYS A 442 -6.33 -41.59 33.83
CA LYS A 442 -6.01 -43.01 34.08
C LYS A 442 -5.33 -43.68 32.89
N THR A 443 -5.65 -43.32 31.66
CA THR A 443 -5.01 -43.86 30.44
C THR A 443 -3.65 -43.23 30.11
N GLY A 444 -3.17 -42.31 30.97
CA GLY A 444 -1.83 -41.73 30.86
C GLY A 444 -1.75 -40.42 30.08
N CYS A 445 -2.89 -39.75 29.84
CA CYS A 445 -2.96 -38.43 29.21
C CYS A 445 -2.94 -37.26 30.23
N SER A 446 -2.53 -37.50 31.48
CA SER A 446 -2.56 -36.50 32.57
C SER A 446 -1.82 -35.19 32.25
N ALA A 447 -0.68 -35.27 31.55
CA ALA A 447 0.08 -34.09 31.12
C ALA A 447 -0.64 -33.29 30.02
N LEU A 448 -1.46 -33.95 29.20
CA LEU A 448 -2.21 -33.37 28.09
C LEU A 448 -3.62 -32.93 28.47
N VAL A 449 -4.15 -33.34 29.62
CA VAL A 449 -5.39 -32.79 30.21
C VAL A 449 -5.06 -31.65 31.19
N SER A 450 -3.77 -31.36 31.38
CA SER A 450 -3.30 -30.40 32.38
C SER A 450 -3.81 -28.97 32.17
N ASP A 451 -4.00 -28.29 33.30
CA ASP A 451 -4.52 -26.92 33.44
C ASP A 451 -3.82 -25.86 32.54
N PRO A 452 -2.50 -25.90 32.25
CA PRO A 452 -1.84 -24.89 31.41
C PRO A 452 -2.35 -24.84 29.97
N LEU A 453 -2.61 -25.99 29.34
CA LEU A 453 -3.10 -26.03 27.95
C LEU A 453 -4.59 -25.73 27.90
N ARG A 454 -5.36 -26.26 28.85
CA ARG A 454 -6.80 -25.96 29.00
C ARG A 454 -7.06 -24.47 29.19
N ARG A 455 -6.31 -23.78 30.07
CA ARG A 455 -6.41 -22.32 30.25
C ARG A 455 -6.09 -21.54 28.98
N ARG A 456 -5.13 -22.02 28.20
CA ARG A 456 -4.72 -21.40 26.93
C ARG A 456 -5.77 -21.59 25.85
N VAL A 457 -6.41 -22.76 25.78
CA VAL A 457 -7.53 -23.01 24.86
C VAL A 457 -8.73 -22.13 25.24
N ASN A 458 -9.13 -22.13 26.51
CA ASN A 458 -10.24 -21.32 27.03
C ASN A 458 -10.04 -19.80 26.91
N SER A 459 -8.81 -19.32 26.71
CA SER A 459 -8.53 -17.91 26.46
C SER A 459 -8.64 -17.52 24.98
N HIS A 460 -8.50 -18.48 24.05
CA HIS A 460 -8.58 -18.26 22.61
C HIS A 460 -9.95 -18.66 22.04
N ALA A 461 -10.60 -19.67 22.62
CA ALA A 461 -11.92 -20.15 22.29
C ALA A 461 -12.79 -20.04 23.55
N SER A 462 -13.59 -18.97 23.67
CA SER A 462 -14.53 -18.87 24.79
C SER A 462 -15.55 -20.01 24.78
N PHE A 463 -15.89 -20.50 23.58
CA PHE A 463 -16.82 -21.59 23.37
C PHE A 463 -16.33 -22.97 23.86
N SER A 464 -15.03 -23.13 24.14
CA SER A 464 -14.47 -24.37 24.68
C SER A 464 -14.59 -24.46 26.20
N ARG A 465 -15.09 -23.41 26.86
CA ARG A 465 -15.18 -23.36 28.31
C ARG A 465 -16.35 -24.20 28.83
N PRO A 466 -16.24 -24.83 30.02
CA PRO A 466 -17.33 -25.65 30.56
C PRO A 466 -18.63 -24.87 30.87
N ASP A 467 -18.58 -23.55 30.98
CA ASP A 467 -19.72 -22.67 31.25
C ASP A 467 -20.49 -22.22 30.01
N GLU A 468 -20.01 -22.55 28.80
CA GLU A 468 -20.70 -22.24 27.55
C GLU A 468 -21.91 -23.17 27.32
N ASN A 469 -22.93 -22.69 26.62
CA ASN A 469 -24.03 -23.55 26.20
C ASN A 469 -23.61 -24.50 25.05
N LEU A 470 -24.29 -25.65 24.94
CA LEU A 470 -23.96 -26.70 23.98
C LEU A 470 -23.99 -26.20 22.52
N GLU A 471 -24.92 -25.30 22.18
CA GLU A 471 -25.08 -24.78 20.83
C GLU A 471 -23.96 -23.79 20.44
N GLY A 472 -23.52 -22.95 21.38
CA GLY A 472 -22.39 -22.05 21.21
C GLY A 472 -21.06 -22.81 21.09
N ALA A 473 -20.89 -23.87 21.90
CA ALA A 473 -19.78 -24.80 21.77
C ALA A 473 -19.78 -25.50 20.40
N ARG A 474 -20.94 -25.92 19.90
CA ARG A 474 -21.10 -26.53 18.57
C ARG A 474 -20.72 -25.57 17.45
N ILE A 475 -21.29 -24.37 17.41
CA ILE A 475 -21.02 -23.37 16.37
C ILE A 475 -19.53 -22.99 16.36
N GLY A 476 -18.95 -22.76 17.54
CA GLY A 476 -17.52 -22.45 17.65
C GLY A 476 -16.63 -23.61 17.20
N TRP A 477 -16.99 -24.85 17.54
CA TRP A 477 -16.28 -26.04 17.07
C TRP A 477 -16.34 -26.16 15.54
N GLU A 478 -17.50 -25.96 14.91
CA GLU A 478 -17.65 -26.05 13.46
C GLU A 478 -16.84 -24.98 12.72
N GLN A 479 -16.83 -23.75 13.23
CA GLN A 479 -16.00 -22.68 12.68
C GLN A 479 -14.51 -23.03 12.79
N GLN A 480 -14.07 -23.50 13.95
CA GLN A 480 -12.67 -23.90 14.14
C GLN A 480 -12.27 -25.09 13.26
N PHE A 481 -13.17 -26.05 13.05
CA PHE A 481 -12.94 -27.21 12.19
C PHE A 481 -12.80 -26.80 10.73
N ARG A 482 -13.60 -25.84 10.25
CA ARG A 482 -13.47 -25.29 8.88
C ARG A 482 -12.13 -24.60 8.67
N ILE A 483 -11.70 -23.77 9.62
CA ILE A 483 -10.39 -23.09 9.57
C ILE A 483 -9.27 -24.13 9.49
N PHE A 484 -9.31 -25.14 10.37
CA PHE A 484 -8.32 -26.22 10.39
C PHE A 484 -8.30 -27.01 9.07
N LYS A 485 -9.46 -27.43 8.56
CA LYS A 485 -9.57 -28.18 7.30
C LYS A 485 -9.05 -27.38 6.11
N ARG A 486 -9.30 -26.06 6.08
CA ARG A 486 -8.78 -25.16 5.05
C ARG A 486 -7.25 -25.09 5.08
N GLU A 487 -6.64 -24.96 6.26
CA GLU A 487 -5.18 -24.95 6.41
C GLU A 487 -4.54 -26.26 5.94
N GLN A 488 -5.16 -27.41 6.23
CA GLN A 488 -4.70 -28.70 5.73
C GLN A 488 -4.76 -28.79 4.20
N LEU A 489 -5.89 -28.42 3.59
CA LEU A 489 -6.04 -28.43 2.14
C LEU A 489 -5.06 -27.48 1.44
N LEU A 490 -4.84 -26.28 1.99
CA LEU A 490 -3.87 -25.33 1.43
C LEU A 490 -2.43 -25.85 1.52
N THR A 491 -2.10 -26.55 2.61
CA THR A 491 -0.80 -27.20 2.78
C THR A 491 -0.64 -28.32 1.74
N GLU A 492 -1.66 -29.14 1.53
CA GLU A 492 -1.65 -30.20 0.53
C GLU A 492 -1.57 -29.65 -0.90
N VAL A 493 -2.30 -28.58 -1.22
CA VAL A 493 -2.18 -27.83 -2.49
C VAL A 493 -0.75 -27.35 -2.71
N ARG A 494 -0.10 -26.82 -1.67
CA ARG A 494 1.28 -26.36 -1.76
C ARG A 494 2.24 -27.51 -2.03
N VAL A 495 2.15 -28.61 -1.28
CA VAL A 495 3.01 -29.78 -1.44
C VAL A 495 2.80 -30.43 -2.81
N THR A 496 1.56 -30.54 -3.28
CA THR A 496 1.24 -31.08 -4.61
C THR A 496 1.72 -30.16 -5.74
N LYS A 497 1.64 -28.83 -5.58
CA LYS A 497 2.28 -27.87 -6.52
C LYS A 497 3.80 -28.02 -6.55
N GLU A 498 4.45 -28.15 -5.40
CA GLU A 498 5.90 -28.33 -5.31
C GLU A 498 6.34 -29.67 -5.95
N ARG A 499 5.53 -30.73 -5.84
CA ARG A 499 5.74 -32.00 -6.55
C ARG A 499 5.61 -31.85 -8.06
N LEU A 500 4.53 -31.22 -8.55
CA LEU A 500 4.32 -30.93 -9.97
C LEU A 500 5.42 -30.08 -10.60
N MET A 501 6.02 -29.15 -9.84
CA MET A 501 7.15 -28.34 -10.32
C MET A 501 8.44 -29.16 -10.46
N ARG A 502 8.58 -30.26 -9.70
CA ARG A 502 9.75 -31.15 -9.76
C ARG A 502 9.58 -32.26 -10.79
N ASP A 503 8.36 -32.79 -10.92
CA ASP A 503 8.01 -33.85 -11.87
C ASP A 503 6.58 -33.65 -12.39
N LEU A 504 6.45 -33.52 -13.70
CA LEU A 504 5.17 -33.27 -14.37
C LEU A 504 4.43 -34.60 -14.58
N ASN A 505 3.65 -35.00 -13.58
CA ASN A 505 2.80 -36.19 -13.65
C ASN A 505 1.31 -35.81 -13.71
N ARG A 506 0.51 -36.69 -14.33
CA ARG A 506 -0.93 -36.48 -14.55
C ARG A 506 -1.75 -36.67 -13.26
N GLU A 507 -1.29 -37.52 -12.35
CA GLU A 507 -1.99 -37.85 -11.11
C GLU A 507 -2.00 -36.66 -10.14
N ASP A 508 -0.86 -36.01 -9.92
CA ASP A 508 -0.74 -34.83 -9.07
C ASP A 508 -1.48 -33.62 -9.69
N PHE A 509 -1.59 -33.55 -11.02
CA PHE A 509 -2.37 -32.50 -11.69
C PHE A 509 -3.88 -32.64 -11.42
N GLU A 510 -4.43 -33.85 -11.54
CA GLU A 510 -5.83 -34.12 -11.18
C GLU A 510 -6.07 -33.96 -9.67
N LEU A 511 -5.15 -34.42 -8.83
CA LEU A 511 -5.19 -34.21 -7.38
C LEU A 511 -5.21 -32.71 -7.03
N LEU A 512 -4.37 -31.90 -7.68
CA LEU A 512 -4.35 -30.45 -7.47
C LEU A 512 -5.67 -29.79 -7.86
N LYS A 513 -6.35 -30.28 -8.90
CA LYS A 513 -7.66 -29.77 -9.31
C LYS A 513 -8.73 -30.07 -8.27
N VAL A 514 -8.77 -31.31 -7.77
CA VAL A 514 -9.68 -31.73 -6.69
C VAL A 514 -9.45 -30.92 -5.42
N LEU A 515 -8.19 -30.78 -5.00
CA LEU A 515 -7.85 -30.01 -3.78
C LEU A 515 -8.25 -28.53 -3.89
N LYS A 516 -8.04 -27.91 -5.05
CA LYS A 516 -8.48 -26.53 -5.28
C LYS A 516 -10.00 -26.38 -5.24
N GLN A 517 -10.73 -27.36 -5.77
CA GLN A 517 -12.19 -27.37 -5.71
C GLN A 517 -12.69 -27.51 -4.27
N SER A 518 -12.10 -28.41 -3.48
CA SER A 518 -12.45 -28.55 -2.06
C SER A 518 -12.13 -27.31 -1.21
N VAL A 519 -11.09 -26.54 -1.56
CA VAL A 519 -10.83 -25.23 -0.93
C VAL A 519 -11.93 -24.23 -1.29
N ALA A 520 -12.33 -24.16 -2.56
CA ALA A 520 -13.39 -23.27 -3.02
C ALA A 520 -14.76 -23.59 -2.38
N GLU A 521 -15.10 -24.87 -2.22
CA GLU A 521 -16.33 -25.30 -1.55
C GLU A 521 -16.38 -24.84 -0.07
N ILE A 522 -15.25 -24.87 0.64
CA ILE A 522 -15.16 -24.34 2.01
C ILE A 522 -15.30 -22.81 2.03
N GLU A 523 -14.77 -22.11 1.04
CA GLU A 523 -14.84 -20.63 0.92
C GLU A 523 -16.23 -20.13 0.49
N GLU A 524 -16.97 -20.88 -0.34
CA GLU A 524 -18.36 -20.55 -0.71
C GLU A 524 -19.33 -20.72 0.47
N THR A 525 -19.03 -21.63 1.39
CA THR A 525 -19.81 -21.84 2.62
C THR A 525 -19.56 -20.74 3.67
N ASP A 526 -18.71 -19.75 3.37
CA ASP A 526 -18.33 -18.60 4.22
C ASP A 526 -19.18 -17.34 3.93
N MET A 527 -20.21 -17.42 3.08
CA MET A 527 -21.24 -16.37 2.99
C MET A 527 -22.11 -16.33 4.25
N PRO A 528 -22.34 -15.16 4.86
CA PRO A 528 -23.23 -15.03 6.00
C PRO A 528 -24.67 -15.39 5.60
N LEU A 529 -25.30 -16.31 6.34
CA LEU A 529 -26.75 -16.47 6.41
C LEU A 529 -27.34 -15.22 7.07
N ASP A 530 -27.60 -14.17 6.28
CA ASP A 530 -28.25 -12.94 6.79
C ASP A 530 -29.56 -12.60 6.06
N ASP A 531 -30.25 -13.61 5.50
CA ASP A 531 -31.56 -13.42 4.82
C ASP A 531 -32.62 -14.48 5.17
N ALA A 532 -32.62 -15.03 6.39
CA ALA A 532 -33.64 -16.02 6.82
C ALA A 532 -34.37 -15.69 8.14
N VAL A 533 -34.29 -14.45 8.66
CA VAL A 533 -35.03 -14.05 9.88
C VAL A 533 -35.86 -12.75 9.72
N SER A 534 -35.93 -12.14 8.54
CA SER A 534 -36.82 -10.97 8.32
C SER A 534 -38.20 -11.31 7.74
N GLY A 535 -38.53 -12.59 7.53
CA GLY A 535 -39.78 -13.04 6.89
C GLY A 535 -40.85 -13.60 7.82
N ALA A 536 -41.00 -13.11 9.06
CA ALA A 536 -42.10 -13.53 9.94
C ALA A 536 -42.41 -12.50 11.04
N LYS A 537 -42.78 -11.28 10.66
CA LYS A 537 -43.46 -10.30 11.54
C LYS A 537 -43.99 -9.15 10.69
N ASP A 538 -45.10 -9.38 9.99
CA ASP A 538 -46.09 -8.34 9.69
C ASP A 538 -47.36 -8.95 9.10
N THR A 539 -48.18 -9.52 9.97
CA THR A 539 -49.63 -9.63 9.74
C THR A 539 -50.34 -9.40 11.08
N GLY A 540 -51.02 -8.25 11.19
CA GLY A 540 -51.88 -7.87 12.31
C GLY A 540 -51.38 -6.57 12.96
N THR A 541 -52.06 -5.42 12.87
CA THR A 541 -53.52 -5.24 12.97
C THR A 541 -53.85 -3.84 12.48
N ALA A 542 -54.78 -3.74 11.53
CA ALA A 542 -55.55 -2.53 11.27
C ALA A 542 -57.02 -2.87 11.56
N ALA A 543 -57.52 -2.37 12.68
CA ALA A 543 -58.91 -2.06 12.99
C ALA A 543 -58.90 -0.98 14.08
#